data_AF-A0A938F7M9-F1
#
_entry.id   AF-A0A938F7M9-F1
#
_cell.length_a   1.000
_cell.length_b   1.000
_cell.length_c   1.000
_cell.angle_alpha   90.00
_cell.angle_beta   90.00
_cell.angle_gamma   90.00
#
_symmetry.space_group_name_H-M   'P 1'
#
loop_
_entity.id
_entity.type
_entity.pdbx_description
1 polymer ?
#
loop_
_entity_poly.entity_id
_entity_poly.type
_entity_poly.pdbx_seq_one_letter_code
_entity_poly.pdbx_strand_id
1 'polypeptide(L)'
;MGPVICAIGRADNHALLRFHAKALGIGYVALDSEDARLIINGKYSLHHFIEAQSPLFDRHRPPILSSIDSSIRPETMRSLIARSQSLYQLPLSLQGKLELLETVASPKDLEPFDSRFAITVVRSPHGQIALWPVLEISSEGLVTLVDSKSSTSALDLLLEETQRFAQERKLVGALTFIASHQGEILHREWGLTSLSLWSEHQSHTTMAEQLVRALVDLPLGSTEVIADSECYLEEIVDLAEHARATSERLGIERRDLAELLIDPTRPFLHLFARNPKLKVSYLQDSENRVKIAVYGDSEDQARIELEHAKDFMSGFDL
;
A
#
# COMPACT_ATOMS: atom_id res chain seq x y z
N MET A 1 -15.80 -5.63 -9.20
CA MET A 1 -14.87 -6.07 -8.14
C MET A 1 -13.54 -5.34 -8.32
N GLY A 2 -12.82 -5.04 -7.24
CA GLY A 2 -11.56 -4.31 -7.30
C GLY A 2 -10.43 -5.09 -8.01
N PRO A 3 -9.27 -4.44 -8.25
CA PRO A 3 -8.09 -5.10 -8.80
C PRO A 3 -7.60 -6.25 -7.90
N VAL A 4 -6.78 -7.15 -8.44
CA VAL A 4 -6.15 -8.25 -7.69
C VAL A 4 -4.63 -8.08 -7.69
N ILE A 5 -4.03 -8.11 -6.51
CA ILE A 5 -2.58 -8.14 -6.32
C ILE A 5 -2.15 -9.60 -6.09
N CYS A 6 -1.29 -10.10 -6.96
CA CYS A 6 -0.49 -11.30 -6.78
C CYS A 6 0.88 -10.89 -6.24
N ALA A 7 1.12 -11.17 -4.97
CA ALA A 7 2.34 -10.76 -4.28
C ALA A 7 3.24 -11.96 -4.01
N ILE A 8 4.54 -11.79 -4.20
CA ILE A 8 5.58 -12.76 -3.79
C ILE A 8 6.53 -12.15 -2.75
N GLY A 9 6.74 -12.84 -1.63
CA GLY A 9 7.59 -12.38 -0.54
C GLY A 9 7.53 -13.27 0.70
N ARG A 10 7.89 -12.71 1.86
CA ARG A 10 7.84 -13.40 3.16
C ARG A 10 6.42 -13.45 3.74
N ALA A 11 6.15 -14.49 4.53
CA ALA A 11 4.82 -14.79 5.08
C ALA A 11 4.28 -13.71 6.04
N ASP A 12 5.16 -13.10 6.84
CA ASP A 12 4.84 -11.98 7.75
C ASP A 12 4.33 -10.76 6.97
N ASN A 13 5.02 -10.39 5.89
CA ASN A 13 4.62 -9.30 5.01
C ASN A 13 3.29 -9.58 4.29
N HIS A 14 3.00 -10.84 3.96
CA HIS A 14 1.72 -11.22 3.35
C HIS A 14 0.51 -10.97 4.26
N ALA A 15 0.63 -11.22 5.57
CA ALA A 15 -0.46 -11.01 6.50
C ALA A 15 -0.85 -9.51 6.56
N LEU A 16 0.15 -8.64 6.63
CA LEU A 16 -0.05 -7.20 6.71
C LEU A 16 -0.65 -6.63 5.41
N LEU A 17 -0.09 -6.97 4.25
CA LEU A 17 -0.62 -6.49 2.97
C LEU A 17 -2.01 -7.05 2.66
N ARG A 18 -2.28 -8.32 3.02
CA ARG A 18 -3.62 -8.90 2.86
C ARG A 18 -4.66 -8.14 3.67
N PHE A 19 -4.31 -7.71 4.88
CA PHE A 19 -5.20 -6.89 5.70
C PHE A 19 -5.56 -5.57 5.00
N HIS A 20 -4.56 -4.80 4.56
CA HIS A 20 -4.80 -3.52 3.88
C HIS A 20 -5.47 -3.66 2.50
N ALA A 21 -5.07 -4.66 1.70
CA ALA A 21 -5.71 -4.93 0.42
C ALA A 21 -7.19 -5.24 0.59
N LYS A 22 -7.54 -6.13 1.55
CA LYS A 22 -8.95 -6.43 1.85
C LYS A 22 -9.71 -5.21 2.36
N ALA A 23 -9.11 -4.40 3.24
CA ALA A 23 -9.72 -3.16 3.72
C ALA A 23 -10.06 -2.21 2.56
N LEU A 24 -9.25 -2.19 1.51
CA LEU A 24 -9.48 -1.41 0.29
C LEU A 24 -10.29 -2.18 -0.79
N GLY A 25 -10.93 -3.31 -0.46
CA GLY A 25 -11.70 -4.09 -1.43
C GLY A 25 -10.88 -4.63 -2.62
N ILE A 26 -9.56 -4.75 -2.45
CA ILE A 26 -8.59 -5.27 -3.42
C ILE A 26 -8.38 -6.75 -3.12
N GLY A 27 -8.49 -7.59 -4.15
CA GLY A 27 -8.19 -9.02 -3.98
C GLY A 27 -6.68 -9.24 -3.80
N TYR A 28 -6.31 -10.22 -2.98
CA TYR A 28 -4.91 -10.46 -2.63
C TYR A 28 -4.58 -11.95 -2.69
N VAL A 29 -3.61 -12.29 -3.53
CA VAL A 29 -3.08 -13.65 -3.70
C VAL A 29 -1.64 -13.64 -3.17
N ALA A 30 -1.42 -14.40 -2.09
CA ALA A 30 -0.08 -14.61 -1.57
C ALA A 30 0.57 -15.77 -2.33
N LEU A 31 1.80 -15.57 -2.79
CA LEU A 31 2.64 -16.59 -3.40
C LEU A 31 3.90 -16.70 -2.56
N ASP A 32 4.14 -17.86 -1.97
CA ASP A 32 5.43 -18.13 -1.34
C ASP A 32 6.46 -18.63 -2.38
N SER A 33 7.65 -18.98 -1.88
CA SER A 33 8.73 -19.49 -2.74
C SER A 33 8.40 -20.83 -3.40
N GLU A 34 7.60 -21.70 -2.76
CA GLU A 34 7.19 -22.98 -3.32
C GLU A 34 6.10 -22.78 -4.38
N ASP A 35 5.12 -21.91 -4.13
CA ASP A 35 4.10 -21.52 -5.12
C ASP A 35 4.76 -21.00 -6.40
N ALA A 36 5.71 -20.07 -6.25
CA ALA A 36 6.49 -19.55 -7.37
C ALA A 36 7.23 -20.66 -8.12
N ARG A 37 7.85 -21.61 -7.40
CA ARG A 37 8.54 -22.76 -7.99
C ARG A 37 7.59 -23.66 -8.77
N LEU A 38 6.38 -23.90 -8.25
CA LEU A 38 5.36 -24.71 -8.92
C LEU A 38 4.87 -24.04 -10.22
N ILE A 39 4.70 -22.71 -10.22
CA ILE A 39 4.34 -21.93 -11.40
C ILE A 39 5.47 -21.97 -12.44
N ILE A 40 6.70 -21.66 -12.02
CA ILE A 40 7.89 -21.63 -12.89
C ILE A 40 8.09 -22.99 -13.60
N ASN A 41 7.92 -24.09 -12.86
CA ASN A 41 8.04 -25.45 -13.42
C ASN A 41 6.83 -25.89 -14.25
N GLY A 42 5.78 -25.07 -14.34
CA GLY A 42 4.56 -25.36 -15.10
C GLY A 42 3.66 -26.43 -14.49
N LYS A 43 3.81 -26.73 -13.20
CA LYS A 43 2.90 -27.65 -12.49
C LYS A 43 1.54 -27.02 -12.26
N TYR A 44 1.53 -25.74 -11.93
CA TYR A 44 0.33 -24.93 -11.77
C TYR A 44 0.47 -23.63 -12.55
N SER A 45 -0.65 -22.94 -12.74
CA SER A 45 -0.68 -21.61 -13.30
C SER A 45 -0.89 -20.55 -12.25
N LEU A 46 -0.50 -19.31 -12.54
CA LEU A 46 -0.87 -18.18 -11.69
C LEU A 46 -2.40 -18.07 -11.53
N HIS A 47 -3.15 -18.34 -12.59
CA HIS A 47 -4.61 -18.36 -12.56
C HIS A 47 -5.18 -19.38 -11.57
N HIS A 48 -4.57 -20.57 -11.45
CA HIS A 48 -4.97 -21.57 -10.46
C HIS A 48 -4.96 -21.00 -9.04
N PHE A 49 -3.90 -20.25 -8.68
CA PHE A 49 -3.81 -19.62 -7.37
C PHE A 49 -4.79 -18.44 -7.21
N ILE A 50 -5.00 -17.65 -8.28
CA ILE A 50 -5.98 -16.56 -8.27
C ILE A 50 -7.39 -17.10 -8.03
N GLU A 51 -7.82 -18.14 -8.74
CA GLU A 51 -9.15 -18.73 -8.56
C GLU A 51 -9.34 -19.32 -7.16
N ALA A 52 -8.29 -19.93 -6.60
CA ALA A 52 -8.34 -20.51 -5.27
C ALA A 52 -8.44 -19.45 -4.15
N GLN A 53 -7.71 -18.34 -4.27
CA GLN A 53 -7.62 -17.32 -3.22
C GLN A 53 -8.55 -16.11 -3.42
N SER A 54 -8.98 -15.86 -4.66
CA SER A 54 -9.81 -14.72 -5.07
C SER A 54 -10.85 -15.15 -6.13
N PRO A 55 -11.80 -16.02 -5.79
CA PRO A 55 -12.71 -16.68 -6.75
C PRO A 55 -13.63 -15.72 -7.50
N LEU A 56 -13.86 -14.51 -6.96
CA LEU A 56 -14.72 -13.50 -7.55
C LEU A 56 -13.95 -12.49 -8.43
N PHE A 57 -12.66 -12.76 -8.71
CA PHE A 57 -11.80 -11.92 -9.55
C PHE A 57 -12.41 -11.64 -10.94
N ASP A 58 -12.37 -10.37 -11.32
CA ASP A 58 -12.75 -9.93 -12.66
C ASP A 58 -11.66 -10.30 -13.68
N ARG A 59 -11.92 -11.35 -14.47
CA ARG A 59 -11.01 -11.84 -15.51
C ARG A 59 -10.72 -10.81 -16.62
N HIS A 60 -11.50 -9.74 -16.73
CA HIS A 60 -11.27 -8.66 -17.69
C HIS A 60 -10.27 -7.61 -17.18
N ARG A 61 -9.95 -7.59 -15.88
CA ARG A 61 -8.90 -6.73 -15.32
C ARG A 61 -7.62 -7.55 -15.13
N PRO A 62 -6.47 -7.13 -15.70
CA PRO A 62 -5.22 -7.84 -15.51
C PRO A 62 -4.82 -7.86 -14.03
N PRO A 63 -4.42 -9.02 -13.46
CA PRO A 63 -3.91 -9.04 -12.10
C PRO A 63 -2.54 -8.34 -12.05
N ILE A 64 -2.28 -7.70 -10.93
CA ILE A 64 -1.02 -7.00 -10.65
C ILE A 64 -0.06 -8.01 -10.03
N LEU A 65 1.08 -8.26 -10.67
CA LEU A 65 2.14 -9.11 -10.11
C LEU A 65 3.27 -8.23 -9.56
N SER A 66 3.60 -8.39 -8.28
CA SER A 66 4.67 -7.62 -7.62
C SER A 66 5.43 -8.46 -6.61
N SER A 67 6.73 -8.16 -6.45
CA SER A 67 7.46 -8.54 -5.23
C SER A 67 7.18 -7.51 -4.15
N ILE A 68 7.05 -7.98 -2.91
CA ILE A 68 6.68 -7.14 -1.75
C ILE A 68 7.80 -6.97 -0.73
N ASP A 69 8.95 -7.60 -0.96
CA ASP A 69 10.16 -7.43 -0.17
C ASP A 69 11.42 -7.87 -0.93
N SER A 70 12.59 -7.61 -0.35
CA SER A 70 13.90 -7.97 -0.91
C SER A 70 14.27 -9.46 -0.78
N SER A 71 13.39 -10.33 -0.26
CA SER A 71 13.70 -11.76 -0.12
C SER A 71 13.68 -12.53 -1.44
N ILE A 72 13.07 -11.95 -2.48
CA ILE A 72 12.88 -12.58 -3.78
C ILE A 72 14.00 -12.15 -4.73
N ARG A 73 14.72 -13.15 -5.25
CA ARG A 73 15.77 -12.91 -6.25
C ARG A 73 15.17 -12.40 -7.57
N PRO A 74 15.81 -11.43 -8.25
CA PRO A 74 15.36 -10.93 -9.55
C PRO A 74 15.12 -12.05 -10.58
N GLU A 75 15.95 -13.10 -10.59
CA GLU A 75 15.84 -14.23 -11.53
C GLU A 75 14.57 -15.05 -11.32
N THR A 76 14.17 -15.23 -10.06
CA THR A 76 12.92 -15.91 -9.70
C THR A 76 11.73 -15.12 -10.23
N MET A 77 11.74 -13.80 -10.03
CA MET A 77 10.68 -12.92 -10.52
C MET A 77 10.63 -12.90 -12.06
N ARG A 78 11.77 -12.79 -12.75
CA ARG A 78 11.84 -12.87 -14.23
C ARG A 78 11.25 -14.19 -14.74
N SER A 79 11.60 -15.31 -14.11
CA SER A 79 11.12 -16.64 -14.49
C SER A 79 9.62 -16.78 -14.27
N LEU A 80 9.11 -16.27 -13.14
CA LEU A 80 7.69 -16.26 -12.82
C LEU A 80 6.89 -15.44 -13.84
N ILE A 81 7.38 -14.23 -14.19
CA ILE A 81 6.77 -13.35 -15.18
C ILE A 81 6.69 -14.04 -16.54
N ALA A 82 7.84 -14.52 -17.05
CA ALA A 82 7.92 -15.17 -18.35
C ALA A 82 6.96 -16.36 -18.44
N ARG A 83 6.92 -17.18 -17.38
CA ARG A 83 6.06 -18.36 -17.34
C ARG A 83 4.57 -17.98 -17.27
N SER A 84 4.21 -17.01 -16.43
CA SER A 84 2.83 -16.56 -16.26
C SER A 84 2.27 -15.91 -17.54
N GLN A 85 3.09 -15.14 -18.28
CA GLN A 85 2.70 -14.56 -19.57
C GLN A 85 2.55 -15.62 -20.67
N SER A 86 3.45 -16.60 -20.72
CA SER A 86 3.46 -17.62 -21.79
C SER A 86 2.25 -18.56 -21.79
N LEU A 87 1.65 -18.81 -20.62
CA LEU A 87 0.65 -19.87 -20.47
C LEU A 87 -0.81 -19.39 -20.56
N TYR A 88 -1.10 -18.10 -20.38
CA TYR A 88 -2.49 -17.65 -20.15
C TYR A 88 -3.02 -16.52 -21.01
N GLN A 89 -2.22 -15.87 -21.87
CA GLN A 89 -2.64 -14.70 -22.69
C GLN A 89 -3.34 -13.57 -21.89
N LEU A 90 -3.34 -13.64 -20.56
CA LEU A 90 -3.81 -12.59 -19.67
C LEU A 90 -2.75 -11.49 -19.67
N PRO A 91 -3.10 -10.24 -19.98
CA PRO A 91 -2.21 -9.14 -19.68
C PRO A 91 -1.90 -9.20 -18.17
N LEU A 92 -0.63 -9.14 -17.82
CA LEU A 92 -0.19 -8.99 -16.42
C LEU A 92 0.28 -7.56 -16.26
N SER A 93 -0.22 -6.88 -15.24
CA SER A 93 0.34 -5.59 -14.85
C SER A 93 1.53 -5.86 -13.95
N LEU A 94 2.74 -5.64 -14.46
CA LEU A 94 3.96 -5.76 -13.67
C LEU A 94 4.21 -4.42 -12.98
N GLN A 95 4.23 -4.44 -11.64
CA GLN A 95 4.58 -3.25 -10.87
C GLN A 95 6.00 -3.37 -10.31
N GLY A 96 6.76 -2.29 -10.44
CA GLY A 96 8.15 -2.21 -10.03
C GLY A 96 9.15 -2.62 -11.12
N LYS A 97 10.40 -2.15 -11.00
CA LYS A 97 11.51 -2.54 -11.86
C LYS A 97 12.34 -3.62 -11.17
N LEU A 98 12.59 -4.73 -11.86
CA LEU A 98 13.35 -5.86 -11.31
C LEU A 98 14.80 -5.50 -10.97
N GLU A 99 15.35 -4.49 -11.64
CA GLU A 99 16.67 -3.90 -11.34
C GLU A 99 16.71 -3.26 -9.94
N LEU A 100 15.57 -2.89 -9.37
CA LEU A 100 15.46 -2.32 -8.02
C LEU A 100 15.34 -3.40 -6.94
N LEU A 101 15.18 -4.67 -7.32
CA LEU A 101 15.27 -5.82 -6.42
C LEU A 101 16.72 -6.21 -6.15
N GLU A 102 17.70 -5.57 -6.80
CA GLU A 102 19.11 -5.76 -6.51
C GLU A 102 19.41 -5.18 -5.12
N THR A 103 19.53 -6.10 -4.15
CA THR A 103 19.99 -5.78 -2.80
C THR A 103 21.44 -5.32 -2.89
N VAL A 104 21.67 -4.04 -2.60
CA VAL A 104 23.03 -3.51 -2.47
C VAL A 104 23.60 -4.02 -1.15
N ALA A 105 24.34 -5.13 -1.20
CA ALA A 105 24.94 -5.87 -0.06
C ALA A 105 23.93 -6.48 0.93
N SER A 106 24.26 -7.62 1.53
CA SER A 106 23.48 -8.17 2.65
C SER A 106 23.69 -7.27 3.87
N PRO A 107 22.68 -7.01 4.73
CA PRO A 107 22.88 -6.26 5.97
C PRO A 107 24.00 -6.82 6.86
N LYS A 108 24.30 -8.12 6.72
CA LYS A 108 25.38 -8.83 7.43
C LYS A 108 26.80 -8.44 6.98
N ASP A 109 26.93 -7.84 5.80
CA ASP A 109 28.21 -7.38 5.25
C ASP A 109 28.50 -5.92 5.63
N LEU A 110 27.60 -5.28 6.38
CA LEU A 110 27.78 -3.91 6.83
C LEU A 110 28.62 -3.91 8.12
N GLU A 111 29.67 -3.08 8.14
CA GLU A 111 30.55 -2.87 9.31
C GLU A 111 29.76 -2.62 10.61
N PRO A 112 30.29 -2.98 11.79
CA PRO A 112 29.68 -2.63 13.06
C PRO A 112 29.35 -1.13 13.14
N PHE A 113 28.22 -0.80 13.75
CA PHE A 113 27.73 0.58 13.86
C PHE A 113 27.11 0.80 15.23
N ASP A 114 27.07 2.05 15.67
CA ASP A 114 26.33 2.44 16.88
C ASP A 114 24.87 2.74 16.53
N SER A 115 24.66 3.60 15.53
CA SER A 115 23.35 3.86 14.93
C SER A 115 23.46 4.28 13.46
N ARG A 116 22.33 4.21 12.74
CA ARG A 116 22.20 4.57 11.32
C ARG A 116 20.89 5.29 11.05
N PHE A 117 20.87 6.09 10.00
CA PHE A 117 19.63 6.66 9.51
C PHE A 117 18.90 5.69 8.58
N ALA A 118 17.57 5.72 8.63
CA ALA A 118 16.74 5.09 7.63
C ALA A 118 15.62 6.02 7.18
N ILE A 119 15.33 6.00 5.87
CA ILE A 119 14.21 6.73 5.30
C ILE A 119 13.47 5.81 4.33
N THR A 120 12.15 5.82 4.41
CA THR A 120 11.31 5.04 3.49
C THR A 120 10.60 5.95 2.53
N VAL A 121 10.61 5.57 1.26
CA VAL A 121 9.88 6.22 0.19
C VAL A 121 8.91 5.25 -0.46
N VAL A 122 7.71 5.73 -0.77
CA VAL A 122 6.77 5.05 -1.66
C VAL A 122 6.51 5.95 -2.86
N ARG A 123 6.46 5.35 -4.06
CA ARG A 123 6.08 6.06 -5.28
C ARG A 123 4.99 5.31 -6.04
N SER A 124 3.99 6.02 -6.54
CA SER A 124 2.92 5.48 -7.40
C SER A 124 3.32 5.46 -8.89
N PRO A 125 2.64 4.67 -9.74
CA PRO A 125 2.79 4.71 -11.20
C PRO A 125 2.70 6.12 -11.80
N HIS A 126 1.71 6.93 -11.39
CA HIS A 126 1.57 8.32 -11.85
C HIS A 126 2.56 9.32 -11.23
N GLY A 127 3.48 8.84 -10.37
CA GLY A 127 4.63 9.59 -9.90
C GLY A 127 4.43 10.41 -8.63
N GLN A 128 3.34 10.20 -7.91
CA GLN A 128 3.20 10.71 -6.55
C GLN A 128 4.25 10.04 -5.66
N ILE A 129 4.91 10.82 -4.81
CA ILE A 129 5.92 10.36 -3.87
C ILE A 129 5.43 10.64 -2.46
N ALA A 130 5.55 9.66 -1.58
CA ALA A 130 5.30 9.76 -0.15
C ALA A 130 6.56 9.33 0.61
N LEU A 131 6.96 10.13 1.59
CA LEU A 131 8.18 9.93 2.38
C LEU A 131 7.84 10.00 3.86
N TRP A 132 8.27 9.00 4.62
CA TRP A 132 8.20 9.10 6.07
C TRP A 132 9.35 9.93 6.62
N PRO A 133 9.23 10.44 7.85
CA PRO A 133 10.35 11.01 8.58
C PRO A 133 11.54 10.05 8.64
N VAL A 134 12.73 10.62 8.76
CA VAL A 134 13.95 9.84 8.97
C VAL A 134 13.89 9.19 10.34
N LEU A 135 14.30 7.93 10.39
CA LEU A 135 14.48 7.15 11.61
C LEU A 135 15.96 7.04 11.94
N GLU A 136 16.28 6.98 13.22
CA GLU A 136 17.56 6.50 13.70
C GLU A 136 17.40 5.08 14.25
N ILE A 137 18.24 4.16 13.80
CA ILE A 137 18.23 2.74 14.17
C ILE A 137 19.52 2.42 14.89
N SER A 138 19.45 2.00 16.16
CA SER A 138 20.62 1.54 16.91
C SER A 138 21.02 0.11 16.53
N SER A 139 22.26 -0.27 16.84
CA SER A 139 22.71 -1.66 16.70
C SER A 139 21.98 -2.66 17.60
N GLU A 140 21.33 -2.18 18.66
CA GLU A 140 20.45 -2.97 19.53
C GLU A 140 19.03 -3.13 18.94
N GLY A 141 18.74 -2.50 17.80
CA GLY A 141 17.45 -2.55 17.12
C GLY A 141 16.41 -1.55 17.65
N LEU A 142 16.82 -0.58 18.46
CA LEU A 142 15.95 0.52 18.86
C LEU A 142 15.73 1.45 17.67
N VAL A 143 14.48 1.82 17.42
CA VAL A 143 14.08 2.74 16.34
C VAL A 143 13.53 4.02 16.96
N THR A 144 14.09 5.15 16.57
CA THR A 144 13.71 6.48 17.07
C THR A 144 13.38 7.39 15.90
N LEU A 145 12.30 8.18 16.01
CA LEU A 145 12.01 9.23 15.03
C LEU A 145 13.01 10.37 15.18
N VAL A 146 13.65 10.77 14.09
CA VAL A 146 14.51 11.95 14.07
C VAL A 146 13.62 13.19 14.04
N ASP A 147 13.83 14.10 15.00
CA ASP A 147 13.07 15.35 15.04
C ASP A 147 13.31 16.15 13.76
N SER A 148 12.21 16.47 13.06
CA SER A 148 12.21 17.33 11.87
C SER A 148 12.95 18.67 12.06
N LYS A 149 12.99 19.21 13.28
CA LYS A 149 13.71 20.45 13.61
C LYS A 149 15.22 20.27 13.72
N SER A 150 15.67 19.02 13.86
CA SER A 150 17.09 18.65 13.92
C SER A 150 17.70 18.45 12.54
N SER A 151 17.12 19.07 11.50
CA SER A 151 17.68 19.02 10.13
C SER A 151 19.17 19.38 10.17
N THR A 152 19.96 18.50 9.59
CA THR A 152 21.39 18.65 9.34
C THR A 152 21.61 18.48 7.85
N SER A 153 22.75 18.97 7.35
CA SER A 153 23.12 18.77 5.95
C SER A 153 23.09 17.30 5.51
N ALA A 154 23.37 16.36 6.41
CA ALA A 154 23.32 14.93 6.10
C ALA A 154 21.88 14.42 5.90
N LEU A 155 20.95 14.90 6.71
CA LEU A 155 19.52 14.55 6.58
C LEU A 155 18.96 15.14 5.28
N ASP A 156 19.25 16.41 4.99
CA ASP A 156 18.78 17.07 3.77
C ASP A 156 19.29 16.34 2.52
N LEU A 157 20.59 15.98 2.49
CA LEU A 157 21.17 15.17 1.41
C LEU A 157 20.49 13.82 1.25
N LEU A 158 20.18 13.13 2.36
CA LEU A 158 19.50 11.84 2.33
C LEU A 158 18.08 11.96 1.77
N LEU A 159 17.33 13.00 2.18
CA LEU A 159 15.99 13.27 1.65
C LEU A 159 16.03 13.57 0.14
N GLU A 160 16.91 14.47 -0.29
CA GLU A 160 17.09 14.84 -1.69
C GLU A 160 17.48 13.64 -2.56
N GLU A 161 18.46 12.85 -2.11
CA GLU A 161 18.91 11.65 -2.80
C GLU A 161 17.80 10.61 -2.94
N THR A 162 17.03 10.41 -1.87
CA THR A 162 15.92 9.46 -1.83
C THR A 162 14.83 9.87 -2.83
N GLN A 163 14.46 11.15 -2.84
CA GLN A 163 13.49 11.70 -3.79
C GLN A 163 13.99 11.58 -5.23
N ARG A 164 15.22 12.00 -5.49
CA ARG A 164 15.84 11.95 -6.81
C ARG A 164 15.88 10.52 -7.34
N PHE A 165 16.34 9.57 -6.52
CA PHE A 165 16.41 8.16 -6.88
C PHE A 165 15.03 7.60 -7.23
N ALA A 166 14.01 7.86 -6.40
CA ALA A 166 12.65 7.39 -6.65
C ALA A 166 12.09 7.93 -7.99
N GLN A 167 12.37 9.19 -8.32
CA GLN A 167 11.96 9.82 -9.58
C GLN A 167 12.70 9.26 -10.79
N GLU A 168 14.04 9.31 -10.78
CA GLU A 168 14.89 8.90 -11.90
C GLU A 168 14.70 7.42 -12.24
N ARG A 169 14.57 6.58 -11.20
CA ARG A 169 14.35 5.14 -11.39
C ARG A 169 12.90 4.81 -11.69
N LYS A 170 11.97 5.78 -11.63
CA LYS A 170 10.52 5.56 -11.78
C LYS A 170 10.05 4.43 -10.86
N LEU A 171 10.40 4.53 -9.58
CA LEU A 171 10.01 3.59 -8.54
C LEU A 171 8.48 3.39 -8.58
N VAL A 172 8.03 2.15 -8.43
CA VAL A 172 6.63 1.83 -8.11
C VAL A 172 6.64 0.88 -6.93
N GLY A 173 6.03 1.30 -5.82
CA GLY A 173 6.09 0.57 -4.55
C GLY A 173 7.00 1.25 -3.53
N ALA A 174 7.45 0.49 -2.54
CA ALA A 174 8.20 0.96 -1.37
C ALA A 174 9.69 0.63 -1.48
N LEU A 175 10.53 1.55 -0.99
CA LEU A 175 11.97 1.36 -0.87
C LEU A 175 12.46 2.05 0.41
N THR A 176 13.23 1.34 1.22
CA THR A 176 13.86 1.90 2.43
C THR A 176 15.35 2.05 2.18
N PHE A 177 15.89 3.24 2.42
CA PHE A 177 17.31 3.55 2.34
C PHE A 177 17.88 3.53 3.74
N ILE A 178 19.01 2.85 3.92
CA ILE A 178 19.79 2.87 5.16
C ILE A 178 21.07 3.63 4.88
N ALA A 179 21.37 4.63 5.70
CA ALA A 179 22.46 5.57 5.49
C ALA A 179 23.30 5.77 6.76
N SER A 180 24.54 6.23 6.56
CA SER A 180 25.39 6.73 7.64
C SER A 180 24.89 8.08 8.16
N HIS A 181 25.38 8.50 9.32
CA HIS A 181 25.15 9.85 9.86
C HIS A 181 25.72 10.98 9.01
N GLN A 182 26.50 10.65 7.98
CA GLN A 182 27.03 11.61 7.01
C GLN A 182 26.14 11.72 5.75
N GLY A 183 25.04 10.96 5.69
CA GLY A 183 24.11 10.95 4.55
C GLY A 183 24.49 9.97 3.44
N GLU A 184 25.54 9.16 3.62
CA GLU A 184 25.96 8.17 2.63
C GLU A 184 25.03 6.95 2.65
N ILE A 185 24.44 6.60 1.51
CA ILE A 185 23.58 5.40 1.39
C ILE A 185 24.45 4.14 1.47
N LEU A 186 24.21 3.34 2.49
CA LEU A 186 24.91 2.08 2.75
C LEU A 186 24.16 0.88 2.17
N HIS A 187 22.83 0.90 2.28
CA HIS A 187 21.98 -0.23 1.89
C HIS A 187 20.59 0.24 1.44
N ARG A 188 19.90 -0.61 0.68
CA ARG A 188 18.52 -0.37 0.22
C ARG A 188 17.70 -1.65 0.35
N GLU A 189 16.53 -1.55 0.97
CA GLU A 189 15.58 -2.66 1.13
C GLU A 189 14.30 -2.39 0.35
N TRP A 190 14.02 -3.24 -0.63
CA TRP A 190 12.76 -3.19 -1.38
C TRP A 190 11.58 -3.65 -0.53
N GLY A 191 10.42 -3.00 -0.72
CA GLY A 191 9.15 -3.45 -0.17
C GLY A 191 9.01 -3.25 1.35
N LEU A 192 8.34 -4.18 2.02
CA LEU A 192 8.12 -4.16 3.46
C LEU A 192 9.24 -4.89 4.20
N THR A 193 9.67 -4.29 5.30
CA THR A 193 10.80 -4.77 6.11
C THR A 193 10.41 -4.70 7.59
N SER A 194 11.28 -5.14 8.51
CA SER A 194 11.01 -4.98 9.94
C SER A 194 10.85 -3.50 10.34
N LEU A 195 11.47 -2.58 9.58
CA LEU A 195 11.34 -1.13 9.75
C LEU A 195 9.99 -0.59 9.27
N SER A 196 9.11 -1.41 8.71
CA SER A 196 7.77 -0.97 8.33
C SER A 196 6.81 -0.90 9.52
N LEU A 197 7.07 -1.66 10.59
CA LEU A 197 6.12 -1.89 11.68
C LEU A 197 5.85 -0.66 12.56
N TRP A 198 6.80 0.26 12.73
CA TRP A 198 6.57 1.45 13.55
C TRP A 198 5.43 2.32 12.98
N SER A 199 5.29 2.34 11.64
CA SER A 199 4.29 3.14 10.95
C SER A 199 2.87 2.68 11.20
N GLU A 200 2.66 1.44 11.66
CA GLU A 200 1.35 0.89 12.04
C GLU A 200 0.72 1.58 13.24
N HIS A 201 1.53 2.25 14.06
CA HIS A 201 1.07 2.87 15.30
C HIS A 201 1.33 4.38 15.37
N GLN A 202 2.23 4.92 14.54
CA GLN A 202 2.67 6.31 14.68
C GLN A 202 2.48 7.16 13.42
N SER A 203 2.05 6.59 12.28
CA SER A 203 1.85 7.35 11.04
C SER A 203 0.39 7.32 10.63
N HIS A 204 -0.13 8.40 10.04
CA HIS A 204 -1.50 8.40 9.54
C HIS A 204 -1.71 7.29 8.51
N THR A 205 -0.79 7.13 7.56
CA THR A 205 -0.81 6.04 6.58
C THR A 205 0.38 5.13 6.79
N THR A 206 0.11 3.84 6.93
CA THR A 206 1.16 2.85 7.16
C THR A 206 1.92 2.55 5.87
N MET A 207 3.15 2.04 5.99
CA MET A 207 3.94 1.66 4.83
C MET A 207 3.27 0.55 4.02
N ALA A 208 2.57 -0.37 4.68
CA ALA A 208 1.83 -1.43 4.02
C ALA A 208 0.61 -0.91 3.26
N GLU A 209 -0.17 -0.01 3.87
CA GLU A 209 -1.28 0.64 3.19
C GLU A 209 -0.80 1.44 1.96
N GLN A 210 0.28 2.21 2.09
CA GLN A 210 0.87 2.95 0.97
C GLN A 210 1.38 2.04 -0.13
N LEU A 211 1.99 0.90 0.21
CA LEU A 211 2.42 -0.07 -0.80
C LEU A 211 1.22 -0.61 -1.58
N VAL A 212 0.12 -0.97 -0.90
CA VAL A 212 -1.12 -1.37 -1.58
C VAL A 212 -1.62 -0.26 -2.49
N ARG A 213 -1.77 0.97 -1.98
CA ARG A 213 -2.22 2.14 -2.75
C ARG A 213 -1.35 2.36 -3.99
N ALA A 214 -0.02 2.31 -3.85
CA ALA A 214 0.91 2.45 -4.96
C ALA A 214 0.76 1.36 -6.02
N LEU A 215 0.59 0.09 -5.63
CA LEU A 215 0.46 -1.03 -6.56
C LEU A 215 -0.80 -0.94 -7.43
N VAL A 216 -1.90 -0.42 -6.87
CA VAL A 216 -3.18 -0.21 -7.57
C VAL A 216 -3.38 1.22 -8.06
N ASP A 217 -2.34 2.06 -7.99
CA ASP A 217 -2.34 3.45 -8.47
C ASP A 217 -3.39 4.37 -7.82
N LEU A 218 -3.75 4.10 -6.55
CA LEU A 218 -4.58 5.00 -5.74
C LEU A 218 -3.74 6.17 -5.22
N PRO A 219 -4.36 7.33 -4.89
CA PRO A 219 -3.68 8.43 -4.23
C PRO A 219 -3.03 7.97 -2.91
N LEU A 220 -1.74 8.26 -2.80
CA LEU A 220 -0.96 8.00 -1.59
C LEU A 220 -1.48 8.87 -0.45
N GLY A 221 -1.52 8.30 0.75
CA GLY A 221 -1.97 8.98 1.97
C GLY A 221 -0.86 9.83 2.62
N SER A 222 -1.20 10.46 3.75
CA SER A 222 -0.25 11.25 4.54
C SER A 222 0.70 10.31 5.29
N THR A 223 1.99 10.61 5.24
CA THR A 223 3.07 9.92 5.96
C THR A 223 3.49 10.67 7.23
N GLU A 224 2.77 11.72 7.60
CA GLU A 224 2.99 12.47 8.83
C GLU A 224 2.75 11.58 10.05
N VAL A 225 3.50 11.88 11.11
CA VAL A 225 3.35 11.24 12.40
C VAL A 225 2.10 11.78 13.07
N ILE A 226 1.31 10.88 13.65
CA ILE A 226 0.10 11.24 14.39
C ILE A 226 0.54 12.02 15.64
N ALA A 227 0.03 13.22 15.81
CA ALA A 227 0.35 14.05 16.97
C ALA A 227 -0.61 13.76 18.14
N ASP A 228 -0.09 13.80 19.37
CA ASP A 228 -0.89 13.57 20.59
C ASP A 228 -2.09 14.54 20.73
N SER A 229 -2.02 15.69 20.08
CA SER A 229 -3.08 16.71 20.10
C SER A 229 -4.18 16.50 19.07
N GLU A 230 -4.00 15.60 18.09
CA GLU A 230 -5.00 15.39 17.04
C GLU A 230 -6.22 14.63 17.56
N CYS A 231 -7.40 15.00 17.05
CA CYS A 231 -8.64 14.31 17.30
C CYS A 231 -8.81 13.16 16.30
N TYR A 232 -9.17 11.97 16.80
CA TYR A 232 -9.53 10.82 15.98
C TYR A 232 -11.05 10.64 15.99
N LEU A 233 -11.67 10.69 14.81
CA LEU A 233 -13.08 10.34 14.62
C LEU A 233 -13.19 9.14 13.68
N GLU A 234 -14.11 8.23 13.99
CA GLU A 234 -14.51 7.14 13.11
C GLU A 234 -16.02 6.94 13.10
N GLU A 235 -16.53 6.48 11.96
CA GLU A 235 -17.93 6.10 11.79
C GLU A 235 -18.03 4.87 10.89
N ILE A 236 -19.07 4.07 11.12
CA ILE A 236 -19.41 2.92 10.29
C ILE A 236 -20.66 3.27 9.48
N VAL A 237 -20.54 3.14 8.17
CA VAL A 237 -21.62 3.37 7.21
C VAL A 237 -22.12 2.04 6.67
N ASP A 238 -23.43 1.80 6.80
CA ASP A 238 -24.11 0.72 6.08
C ASP A 238 -24.45 1.21 4.66
N LEU A 239 -23.70 0.70 3.67
CA LEU A 239 -23.89 1.06 2.27
C LEU A 239 -25.25 0.60 1.73
N ALA A 240 -25.81 -0.52 2.24
CA ALA A 240 -27.09 -1.05 1.80
C ALA A 240 -28.27 -0.25 2.38
N GLU A 241 -28.14 0.28 3.59
CA GLU A 241 -29.07 1.25 4.15
C GLU A 241 -29.03 2.58 3.39
N HIS A 242 -27.84 3.12 3.16
CA HIS A 242 -27.69 4.38 2.43
C HIS A 242 -28.15 4.31 0.97
N ALA A 243 -27.87 3.19 0.28
CA ALA A 243 -28.36 2.97 -1.09
C ALA A 243 -29.90 2.90 -1.15
N ARG A 244 -30.55 2.31 -0.13
CA ARG A 244 -32.03 2.29 -0.01
C ARG A 244 -32.58 3.69 0.18
N ALA A 245 -32.03 4.47 1.12
CA ALA A 245 -32.46 5.86 1.35
C ALA A 245 -32.31 6.73 0.09
N THR A 246 -31.21 6.53 -0.66
CA THR A 246 -30.96 7.26 -1.92
C THR A 246 -31.92 6.86 -3.03
N SER A 247 -32.19 5.57 -3.19
CA SER A 247 -33.17 5.03 -4.15
C SER A 247 -34.58 5.59 -3.91
N GLU A 248 -35.02 5.61 -2.66
CA GLU A 248 -36.32 6.16 -2.27
C GLU A 248 -36.42 7.65 -2.60
N ARG A 249 -35.36 8.43 -2.33
CA ARG A 249 -35.30 9.86 -2.65
C ARG A 249 -35.30 10.15 -4.14
N LEU A 250 -34.60 9.34 -4.93
CA LEU A 250 -34.43 9.55 -6.38
C LEU A 250 -35.52 8.85 -7.22
N GLY A 251 -36.37 8.02 -6.62
CA GLY A 251 -37.42 7.28 -7.32
C GLY A 251 -36.91 6.20 -8.27
N ILE A 252 -35.71 5.66 -8.01
CA ILE A 252 -35.07 4.61 -8.84
C ILE A 252 -35.48 3.23 -8.32
N GLU A 253 -35.95 2.33 -9.19
CA GLU A 253 -36.40 1.00 -8.77
C GLU A 253 -35.24 0.07 -8.33
N ARG A 254 -35.56 -0.79 -7.36
CA ARG A 254 -34.63 -1.63 -6.59
C ARG A 254 -33.76 -2.60 -7.42
N ARG A 255 -34.15 -2.90 -8.68
CA ARG A 255 -33.44 -3.84 -9.56
C ARG A 255 -32.14 -3.26 -10.14
N ASP A 256 -31.99 -1.94 -10.18
CA ASP A 256 -30.79 -1.27 -10.70
C ASP A 256 -29.74 -1.00 -9.61
N LEU A 257 -30.07 -1.22 -8.33
CA LEU A 257 -29.20 -0.93 -7.17
C LEU A 257 -28.10 -1.98 -6.93
N ALA A 258 -28.29 -3.22 -7.39
CA ALA A 258 -27.29 -4.28 -7.23
C ALA A 258 -26.08 -4.10 -8.17
N GLU A 259 -26.26 -3.41 -9.30
CA GLU A 259 -25.19 -2.99 -10.20
C GLU A 259 -24.46 -1.72 -9.72
N LEU A 260 -25.03 -1.05 -8.71
CA LEU A 260 -24.45 0.07 -7.98
C LEU A 260 -23.55 -0.37 -6.82
N LEU A 261 -23.20 -1.67 -6.70
CA LEU A 261 -22.08 -2.13 -5.88
C LEU A 261 -20.82 -1.41 -6.35
N ILE A 262 -20.57 -0.27 -5.73
CA ILE A 262 -19.61 0.73 -6.18
C ILE A 262 -18.25 0.04 -6.30
N ASP A 263 -17.65 0.13 -7.49
CA ASP A 263 -16.22 -0.14 -7.62
C ASP A 263 -15.50 0.77 -6.62
N PRO A 264 -14.92 0.22 -5.54
CA PRO A 264 -14.41 1.02 -4.42
C PRO A 264 -13.30 1.97 -4.87
N THR A 265 -12.69 1.66 -6.02
CA THR A 265 -11.66 2.46 -6.66
C THR A 265 -12.13 3.91 -6.85
N ARG A 266 -13.35 4.15 -7.35
CA ARG A 266 -13.79 5.52 -7.67
C ARG A 266 -13.98 6.39 -6.41
N PRO A 267 -14.68 5.93 -5.36
CA PRO A 267 -14.70 6.63 -4.08
C PRO A 267 -13.32 6.86 -3.49
N PHE A 268 -12.43 5.87 -3.51
CA PHE A 268 -11.08 6.05 -2.99
C PHE A 268 -10.26 7.08 -3.76
N LEU A 269 -10.37 7.12 -5.08
CA LEU A 269 -9.70 8.14 -5.90
C LEU A 269 -10.10 9.55 -5.45
N HIS A 270 -11.40 9.81 -5.25
CA HIS A 270 -11.88 11.11 -4.79
C HIS A 270 -11.45 11.41 -3.36
N LEU A 271 -11.74 10.49 -2.44
CA LEU A 271 -11.57 10.71 -1.02
C LEU A 271 -10.10 10.83 -0.61
N PHE A 272 -9.23 9.97 -1.13
CA PHE A 272 -7.81 10.03 -0.82
C PHE A 272 -7.10 11.20 -1.51
N ALA A 273 -7.55 11.63 -2.69
CA ALA A 273 -7.02 12.84 -3.33
C ALA A 273 -7.42 14.10 -2.57
N ARG A 274 -8.64 14.12 -2.01
CA ARG A 274 -9.14 15.24 -1.21
C ARG A 274 -8.44 15.35 0.13
N ASN A 275 -8.39 14.25 0.88
CA ASN A 275 -7.85 14.23 2.23
C ASN A 275 -6.92 13.02 2.43
N PRO A 276 -5.59 13.24 2.41
CA PRO A 276 -4.62 12.15 2.52
C PRO A 276 -4.56 11.52 3.92
N LYS A 277 -5.13 12.16 4.97
CA LYS A 277 -5.26 11.59 6.32
C LYS A 277 -6.45 10.64 6.47
N LEU A 278 -7.37 10.61 5.49
CA LEU A 278 -8.56 9.77 5.55
C LEU A 278 -8.21 8.28 5.46
N LYS A 279 -8.88 7.48 6.29
CA LYS A 279 -8.89 6.02 6.27
C LYS A 279 -10.28 5.56 5.91
N VAL A 280 -10.37 4.71 4.89
CA VAL A 280 -11.63 4.09 4.50
C VAL A 280 -11.39 2.60 4.37
N SER A 281 -12.23 1.78 5.00
CA SER A 281 -12.03 0.35 5.12
C SER A 281 -13.34 -0.41 5.03
N TYR A 282 -13.45 -1.34 4.09
CA TYR A 282 -14.55 -2.30 4.06
C TYR A 282 -14.48 -3.22 5.29
N LEU A 283 -15.60 -3.30 6.00
CA LEU A 283 -15.76 -4.22 7.11
C LEU A 283 -16.07 -5.62 6.58
N GLN A 284 -15.47 -6.62 7.22
CA GLN A 284 -15.62 -8.02 6.85
C GLN A 284 -16.83 -8.62 7.55
N ASP A 285 -18.01 -8.12 7.20
CA ASP A 285 -19.29 -8.63 7.67
C ASP A 285 -20.24 -8.90 6.49
N SER A 286 -21.38 -9.51 6.79
CA SER A 286 -22.42 -9.79 5.81
C SER A 286 -23.20 -8.55 5.36
N GLU A 287 -22.92 -7.37 5.93
CA GLU A 287 -23.74 -6.17 5.83
C GLU A 287 -23.15 -5.11 4.88
N ASN A 288 -22.05 -5.42 4.17
CA ASN A 288 -21.39 -4.50 3.23
C ASN A 288 -21.11 -3.13 3.86
N ARG A 289 -20.63 -3.10 5.09
CA ARG A 289 -20.36 -1.86 5.81
C ARG A 289 -18.96 -1.33 5.51
N VAL A 290 -18.81 -0.01 5.60
CA VAL A 290 -17.51 0.66 5.46
C VAL A 290 -17.26 1.47 6.71
N LYS A 291 -16.05 1.35 7.25
CA LYS A 291 -15.53 2.23 8.29
C LYS A 291 -14.78 3.39 7.64
N ILE A 292 -15.12 4.60 8.05
CA ILE A 292 -14.45 5.83 7.67
C ILE A 292 -13.83 6.41 8.94
N ALA A 293 -12.55 6.77 8.89
CA ALA A 293 -11.86 7.39 10.00
C ALA A 293 -10.93 8.51 9.52
N VAL A 294 -10.71 9.50 10.37
CA VAL A 294 -9.86 10.66 10.07
C VAL A 294 -9.24 11.22 11.34
N TYR A 295 -8.02 11.72 11.19
CA TYR A 295 -7.37 12.56 12.19
C TYR A 295 -7.52 14.03 11.78
N GLY A 296 -7.87 14.89 12.73
CA GLY A 296 -7.99 16.33 12.49
C GLY A 296 -7.49 17.16 13.67
N ASP A 297 -7.13 18.41 13.40
CA ASP A 297 -6.65 19.36 14.42
C ASP A 297 -7.76 19.75 15.41
N SER A 298 -9.03 19.54 15.03
CA SER A 298 -10.21 19.74 15.86
C SER A 298 -11.32 18.75 15.51
N GLU A 299 -12.24 18.53 16.45
CA GLU A 299 -13.41 17.66 16.25
C GLU A 299 -14.30 18.17 15.10
N ASP A 300 -14.52 19.48 14.99
CA ASP A 300 -15.37 20.07 13.95
C ASP A 300 -14.81 19.82 12.55
N GLN A 301 -13.50 20.00 12.36
CA GLN A 301 -12.85 19.73 11.08
C GLN A 301 -12.91 18.24 10.73
N ALA A 302 -12.62 17.36 11.69
CA ALA A 302 -12.70 15.92 11.48
C ALA A 302 -14.12 15.48 11.12
N ARG A 303 -15.15 16.07 11.75
CA ARG A 303 -16.56 15.78 11.48
C ARG A 303 -16.98 16.20 10.06
N ILE A 304 -16.57 17.38 9.60
CA ILE A 304 -16.87 17.84 8.23
C ILE A 304 -16.30 16.88 7.19
N GLU A 305 -15.04 16.46 7.36
CA GLU A 305 -14.39 15.53 6.43
C GLU A 305 -15.02 14.14 6.45
N LEU A 306 -15.46 13.70 7.62
CA LEU A 306 -16.15 12.42 7.79
C LEU A 306 -17.53 12.43 7.15
N GLU A 307 -18.34 13.48 7.30
CA GLU A 307 -19.64 13.60 6.63
C GLU A 307 -19.49 13.63 5.10
N HIS A 308 -18.55 14.41 4.57
CA HIS A 308 -18.24 14.40 3.14
C HIS A 308 -17.89 13.00 2.63
N ALA A 309 -17.07 12.27 3.39
CA ALA A 309 -16.69 10.91 3.01
C ALA A 309 -17.88 9.95 3.03
N LYS A 310 -18.78 10.07 4.01
CA LYS A 310 -20.01 9.27 4.09
C LYS A 310 -20.93 9.51 2.91
N ASP A 311 -21.19 10.78 2.60
CA ASP A 311 -22.06 11.18 1.49
C ASP A 311 -21.51 10.64 0.17
N PHE A 312 -20.20 10.75 -0.07
CA PHE A 312 -19.58 10.24 -1.29
C PHE A 312 -19.60 8.71 -1.38
N MET A 313 -19.26 8.00 -0.29
CA MET A 313 -19.29 6.53 -0.26
C MET A 313 -20.71 5.97 -0.48
N SER A 314 -21.71 6.74 -0.09
CA SER A 314 -23.12 6.39 -0.21
C SER A 314 -23.74 6.76 -1.57
N GLY A 315 -23.00 7.49 -2.41
CA GLY A 315 -23.46 7.95 -3.71
C GLY A 315 -24.34 9.20 -3.67
N PHE A 316 -24.36 9.97 -2.58
CA PHE A 316 -25.10 11.24 -2.50
C PHE A 316 -24.49 12.35 -3.36
N ASP A 317 -23.19 12.28 -3.60
CA ASP A 317 -22.39 13.27 -4.34
C ASP A 317 -21.93 12.78 -5.74
N LEU A 318 -22.56 11.73 -6.30
CA LEU A 318 -22.22 11.17 -7.61
C LEU A 318 -22.89 11.87 -8.80
#